data_AF-A0A6N9SIX3-F1
#
_entry.id   AF-A0A6N9SIX3-F1
#
_cell.length_a   1.000
_cell.length_b   1.000
_cell.length_c   1.000
_cell.angle_alpha   90.00
_cell.angle_beta   90.00
_cell.angle_gamma   90.00
#
_symmetry.space_group_name_H-M   'P 1'
#
loop_
_entity.id
_entity.type
_entity.pdbx_description
1 polymer ?
#
loop_
_entity_poly.entity_id
_entity_poly.type
_entity_poly.pdbx_seq_one_letter_code
_entity_poly.pdbx_strand_id
1 'polypeptide(L)'
;FNGNIIRTWVTSIILFGGGLYIASWMAPATNEVFQKFGTNPDASVMYSSLNPSANPFTGLFAALSHVGIIGYLMAGILLLSIGYLIKQKSRRQIETDLEKAL
;
A
#
# COMPACT_ATOMS: atom_id res chain seq x y z
N PHE A 1 3.55 -23.28 4.33
CA PHE A 1 4.92 -22.91 4.75
C PHE A 1 5.88 -24.05 4.43
N ASN A 2 6.41 -24.13 3.20
CA ASN A 2 7.29 -25.22 2.73
C ASN A 2 8.75 -25.06 3.23
N GLY A 3 8.99 -25.15 4.53
CA GLY A 3 10.31 -25.45 5.11
C GLY A 3 11.46 -24.44 4.94
N ASN A 4 11.35 -23.39 4.12
CA ASN A 4 12.42 -22.40 3.99
C ASN A 4 12.31 -21.33 5.08
N ILE A 5 12.91 -21.66 6.24
CA ILE A 5 12.97 -20.80 7.44
C ILE A 5 13.52 -19.42 7.07
N ILE A 6 14.62 -19.35 6.30
CA ILE A 6 15.24 -18.08 5.88
C ILE A 6 14.25 -17.21 5.11
N ARG A 7 13.54 -17.78 4.13
CA ARG A 7 12.51 -17.05 3.39
C ARG A 7 11.41 -16.54 4.32
N THR A 8 10.96 -17.35 5.28
CA THR A 8 9.93 -16.93 6.24
C THR A 8 10.41 -15.76 7.08
N TRP A 9 11.63 -15.83 7.64
CA TRP A 9 12.22 -14.75 8.42
C TRP A 9 12.39 -13.47 7.60
N VAL A 10 12.96 -13.56 6.40
CA VAL A 10 13.13 -12.41 5.50
C VAL A 10 11.78 -11.79 5.15
N THR A 11 10.79 -12.62 4.80
CA THR A 11 9.44 -12.14 4.47
C THR A 11 8.80 -11.45 5.68
N SER A 12 8.91 -12.03 6.88
CA SER A 12 8.39 -11.43 8.11
C SER A 12 9.07 -10.09 8.41
N ILE A 13 10.40 -10.00 8.31
CA ILE A 13 11.14 -8.75 8.54
C ILE A 13 10.67 -7.67 7.57
N ILE A 14 10.47 -8.01 6.29
CA ILE A 14 9.99 -7.04 5.29
C ILE A 14 8.57 -6.58 5.61
N LEU A 15 7.66 -7.51 5.90
CA LEU A 15 6.24 -7.18 6.15
C LEU A 15 6.05 -6.42 7.46
N PHE A 16 6.62 -6.91 8.57
CA PHE A 16 6.51 -6.26 9.87
C PHE A 16 7.33 -4.99 9.94
N GLY A 17 8.58 -5.00 9.43
CA GLY A 17 9.45 -3.83 9.41
C GLY A 17 8.89 -2.73 8.53
N GLY A 18 8.41 -3.07 7.33
CA GLY A 18 7.74 -2.12 6.44
C GLY A 18 6.48 -1.53 7.06
N GLY A 19 5.62 -2.36 7.64
CA GLY A 19 4.42 -1.89 8.34
C GLY A 19 4.74 -0.97 9.52
N LEU A 20 5.74 -1.34 10.34
CA LEU A 20 6.16 -0.54 11.49
C LEU A 20 6.81 0.79 11.08
N TYR A 21 7.56 0.79 9.97
CA TYR A 21 8.12 2.00 9.40
C TYR A 21 7.03 2.98 8.96
N ILE A 22 6.03 2.52 8.19
CA ILE A 22 4.92 3.37 7.75
C ILE A 22 4.14 3.88 8.97
N ALA A 23 3.88 3.03 9.97
CA ALA A 23 3.21 3.44 11.19
C ALA A 23 3.98 4.53 11.95
N SER A 24 5.31 4.42 12.01
CA SER A 24 6.17 5.43 12.62
C SER A 24 6.16 6.74 11.84
N TRP A 25 6.25 6.66 10.51
CA TRP A 25 6.22 7.83 9.62
C TRP A 25 4.88 8.57 9.67
N MET A 26 3.77 7.84 9.80
CA MET A 26 2.43 8.40 9.88
C MET A 26 2.00 8.81 11.29
N ALA A 27 2.81 8.55 12.31
CA ALA A 27 2.47 8.85 13.69
C ALA A 27 2.18 10.35 13.94
N PRO A 28 2.90 11.33 13.36
CA PRO A 28 2.57 12.75 13.51
C PRO A 28 1.20 13.11 12.94
N ALA A 29 0.90 12.65 11.71
CA ALA A 29 -0.40 12.89 11.08
C ALA A 29 -1.55 12.21 11.85
N THR A 30 -1.29 11.01 12.36
CA THR A 30 -2.23 10.28 13.23
C THR A 30 -2.50 11.08 14.50
N ASN A 31 -1.44 11.55 15.16
CA ASN A 31 -1.54 12.37 16.36
C ASN A 31 -2.35 13.64 16.09
N GLU A 32 -2.07 14.35 15.00
CA GLU A 32 -2.81 15.55 14.63
C GLU A 32 -4.32 15.31 14.51
N VAL A 33 -4.71 14.21 13.85
CA VAL A 33 -6.12 13.83 13.71
C VAL A 33 -6.75 13.51 15.08
N PHE A 34 -6.06 12.74 15.92
CA PHE A 34 -6.56 12.43 17.28
C PHE A 34 -6.65 13.67 18.17
N GLN A 35 -5.68 14.57 18.10
CA GLN A 35 -5.67 15.82 18.87
C GLN A 35 -6.78 16.78 18.43
N LYS A 36 -7.16 16.76 17.14
CA LYS A 36 -8.23 17.63 16.60
C LYS A 36 -9.64 17.06 16.76
N PHE A 37 -9.79 15.75 16.61
CA PHE A 37 -11.10 15.11 16.46
C PHE A 37 -11.39 14.04 17.52
N GLY A 38 -10.43 13.72 18.39
CA GLY A 38 -10.60 12.75 19.47
C GLY A 38 -11.42 13.31 20.64
N THR A 39 -12.02 12.42 21.42
CA THR A 39 -12.66 12.77 22.69
C THR A 39 -11.61 12.92 23.80
N ASN A 40 -11.47 14.14 24.33
CA ASN A 40 -10.52 14.51 25.39
C ASN A 40 -9.08 14.09 25.11
N PRO A 41 -8.47 14.59 24.02
CA PRO A 41 -7.09 14.27 23.72
C PRO A 41 -6.15 14.94 24.72
N ASP A 42 -5.15 14.18 25.19
CA ASP A 42 -4.10 14.67 26.07
C ASP A 42 -2.95 15.21 25.21
N ALA A 43 -2.65 16.51 25.36
CA ALA A 43 -1.59 17.17 24.59
C ALA A 43 -0.18 16.69 24.97
N SER A 44 -0.02 16.01 26.11
CA SER A 44 1.28 15.50 26.58
C SER A 44 1.67 14.16 25.96
N VAL A 45 0.76 13.49 25.24
CA VAL A 45 1.01 12.19 24.62
C VAL A 45 0.99 12.26 23.10
N MET A 46 1.77 11.38 22.48
CA MET A 46 1.75 11.18 21.03
C MET A 46 0.86 9.99 20.69
N TYR A 47 -0.31 10.28 20.12
CA TYR A 47 -1.21 9.26 19.61
C TYR A 47 -0.65 8.68 18.31
N SER A 48 -0.54 7.36 18.26
CA SER A 48 -0.15 6.60 17.07
C SER A 48 -1.10 5.41 16.92
N SER A 49 -1.13 4.81 15.73
CA SER A 49 -2.00 3.67 15.48
C SER A 49 -1.35 2.70 14.49
N LEU A 50 -1.22 1.44 14.91
CA LEU A 50 -0.60 0.42 14.09
C LEU A 50 -1.56 -0.08 13.00
N ASN A 51 -2.86 -0.19 13.31
CA ASN A 51 -3.85 -0.79 12.41
C ASN A 51 -4.18 0.04 11.14
N PRO A 52 -4.41 1.36 11.19
CA PRO A 52 -4.60 2.16 9.98
C PRO A 52 -3.26 2.50 9.31
N SER A 53 -2.16 2.57 10.06
CA SER A 53 -0.90 3.12 9.56
C SER A 53 0.12 2.06 9.10
N ALA A 54 0.04 0.80 9.53
CA ALA A 54 0.88 -0.28 9.00
C ALA A 54 0.36 -0.87 7.66
N ASN A 55 -0.47 -0.12 6.93
CA ASN A 55 -1.03 -0.53 5.65
C ASN A 55 -0.15 0.00 4.50
N PRO A 56 0.27 -0.86 3.54
CA PRO A 56 1.07 -0.43 2.40
C PRO A 56 0.40 0.67 1.55
N PHE A 57 -0.92 0.68 1.45
CA PHE A 57 -1.66 1.74 0.77
C PHE A 57 -1.63 3.06 1.53
N THR A 58 -1.63 3.02 2.87
CA THR A 58 -1.43 4.24 3.67
C THR A 58 -0.08 4.85 3.35
N GLY A 59 0.98 4.03 3.28
CA GLY A 59 2.31 4.50 2.86
C GLY A 59 2.34 5.05 1.44
N LEU A 60 1.71 4.35 0.47
CA LEU A 60 1.60 4.81 -0.91
C LEU A 60 0.89 6.17 -1.00
N PHE A 61 -0.29 6.30 -0.39
CA PHE A 61 -1.08 7.52 -0.47
C PHE A 61 -0.45 8.68 0.31
N ALA A 62 0.23 8.39 1.42
CA ALA A 62 1.04 9.37 2.13
C ALA A 62 2.19 9.88 1.26
N ALA A 63 2.88 8.99 0.52
CA ALA A 63 3.96 9.39 -0.38
C ALA A 63 3.44 10.23 -1.54
N LEU A 64 2.31 9.84 -2.12
CA LEU A 64 1.64 10.62 -3.18
C LEU A 64 1.17 11.99 -2.67
N SER A 65 0.78 12.09 -1.39
CA SER A 65 0.32 13.35 -0.80
C SER A 65 1.39 14.44 -0.82
N HIS A 66 2.67 14.08 -0.71
CA HIS A 66 3.80 15.02 -0.83
C HIS A 66 3.95 15.62 -2.23
N VAL A 67 3.46 14.93 -3.27
CA VAL A 67 3.43 15.42 -4.66
C VAL A 67 2.13 16.21 -4.93
N GLY A 68 1.10 16.02 -4.09
CA GLY A 68 -0.22 16.61 -4.25
C GLY A 68 -1.06 15.90 -5.32
N ILE A 69 -2.05 16.61 -5.86
CA ILE A 69 -3.07 16.04 -6.75
C ILE A 69 -2.48 15.32 -7.98
N ILE A 70 -1.35 15.83 -8.49
CA ILE A 70 -0.65 15.26 -9.65
C ILE A 70 -0.16 13.84 -9.35
N GLY A 71 0.32 13.59 -8.12
CA GLY A 71 0.76 12.26 -7.69
C GLY A 71 -0.37 11.22 -7.81
N TYR A 72 -1.56 11.57 -7.32
CA TYR A 72 -2.72 10.68 -7.41
C TYR A 72 -3.18 10.45 -8.85
N LEU A 73 -3.15 11.48 -9.70
CA LEU A 73 -3.49 11.34 -11.13
C LEU A 73 -2.52 10.39 -11.84
N MET A 74 -1.22 10.52 -11.61
CA MET A 74 -0.21 9.63 -12.19
C MET A 74 -0.39 8.19 -11.72
N ALA A 75 -0.65 7.97 -10.43
CA ALA A 75 -0.94 6.63 -9.90
C ALA A 75 -2.20 6.02 -10.55
N GLY A 76 -3.25 6.83 -10.74
CA GLY A 76 -4.46 6.40 -11.44
C GLY A 76 -4.19 6.00 -12.90
N ILE A 77 -3.46 6.83 -13.66
CA ILE A 77 -3.08 6.53 -15.05
C ILE A 77 -2.25 5.25 -15.12
N LEU A 78 -1.31 5.07 -14.18
CA LEU A 78 -0.49 3.86 -14.11
C LEU A 78 -1.35 2.61 -13.88
N LEU A 79 -2.28 2.66 -12.92
CA LEU A 79 -3.19 1.54 -12.64
C LEU A 79 -4.07 1.19 -13.84
N LEU A 80 -4.62 2.20 -14.53
CA LEU A 80 -5.40 2.00 -15.74
C LEU A 80 -4.56 1.39 -16.86
N SER A 81 -3.32 1.85 -17.03
CA SER A 81 -2.39 1.34 -18.04
C SER A 81 -2.04 -0.13 -17.78
N ILE A 82 -1.73 -0.48 -16.53
CA ILE A 82 -1.45 -1.87 -16.14
C ILE A 82 -2.69 -2.74 -16.38
N GLY A 83 -3.86 -2.29 -15.94
CA GLY A 83 -5.12 -3.02 -16.17
C GLY A 83 -5.42 -3.24 -17.64
N TYR A 84 -5.18 -2.23 -18.48
CA TYR A 84 -5.30 -2.33 -19.93
C TYR A 84 -4.34 -3.37 -20.52
N LEU A 85 -3.07 -3.34 -20.14
CA LEU A 85 -2.05 -4.28 -20.63
C LEU A 85 -2.35 -5.73 -20.23
N ILE A 86 -2.79 -5.96 -18.98
CA ILE A 86 -3.20 -7.30 -18.51
C ILE A 86 -4.39 -7.81 -19.32
N LYS A 87 -5.40 -6.96 -19.53
CA LYS A 87 -6.59 -7.30 -20.33
C LYS A 87 -6.22 -7.61 -21.79
N GLN A 88 -5.32 -6.81 -22.37
CA GLN A 88 -4.83 -7.03 -23.73
C GLN A 88 -4.08 -8.36 -23.86
N LYS A 89 -3.20 -8.68 -22.90
CA LYS A 89 -2.46 -9.94 -22.88
C LYS A 89 -3.39 -11.14 -22.73
N SER A 90 -4.38 -11.05 -21.85
CA SER A 90 -5.38 -12.11 -21.66
C SER A 90 -6.18 -12.39 -22.94
N ARG A 91 -6.59 -11.35 -23.68
CA ARG A 91 -7.29 -11.52 -24.97
C ARG A 91 -6.45 -12.24 -26.01
N ARG A 92 -5.18 -11.82 -26.18
CA ARG A 92 -4.25 -12.46 -27.12
C ARG A 92 -4.05 -13.94 -26.79
N GLN A 93 -3.96 -14.27 -25.49
CA GLN A 93 -3.77 -15.66 -25.08
C GLN A 93 -4.99 -16.53 -25.39
N ILE A 94 -6.21 -16.01 -25.20
CA ILE A 94 -7.45 -16.70 -25.57
C ILE A 94 -7.51 -16.94 -27.09
N GLU A 95 -7.15 -15.95 -27.91
CA GLU A 95 -7.10 -16.10 -29.37
C GLU A 95 -6.09 -17.17 -29.80
N THR A 96 -4.88 -17.16 -29.23
CA THR A 96 -3.85 -18.17 -29.53
C THR A 96 -4.27 -19.58 -29.10
N ASP A 97 -4.96 -19.72 -27.97
CA ASP A 97 -5.44 -21.03 -27.51
C ASP A 97 -6.58 -21.57 -28.38
N LEU A 98 -7.42 -20.69 -28.93
CA LEU A 98 -8.48 -21.05 -29.88
C LEU A 98 -7.91 -21.48 -31.23
N GLU A 99 -6.88 -20.79 -31.76
CA GLU A 99 -6.20 -21.17 -33.01
C GLU A 99 -5.53 -22.55 -32.92
N LYS A 100 -5.01 -22.93 -31.74
CA LYS A 100 -4.41 -24.25 -31.53
C LYS A 100 -5.43 -25.39 -31.39
N ALA A 101 -6.69 -25.06 -31.12
CA ALA A 101 -7.77 -26.03 -30.91
C ALA A 101 -8.55 -26.38 -32.19
N LEU A 102 -8.36 -25.59 -33.26
CA LEU A 102 -8.90 -25.81 -34.61
C LEU A 102 -7.89 -26.57 -35.48
#